data_AF-A0A7Y2EA01-F1
#
_entry.id   AF-A0A7Y2EA01-F1
#
_cell.length_a   1.000
_cell.length_b   1.000
_cell.length_c   1.000
_cell.angle_alpha   90.00
_cell.angle_beta   90.00
_cell.angle_gamma   90.00
#
_symmetry.space_group_name_H-M   'P 1'
#
loop_
_entity.id
_entity.type
_entity.pdbx_description
1 polymer ?
#
loop_
_entity_poly.entity_id
_entity_poly.type
_entity_poly.pdbx_seq_one_letter_code
_entity_poly.pdbx_strand_id
1 'polypeptide(L)'
;PYARHEEYATIDAITRDDLIAFHKKYYHPNNVSLALWGDFDSDAIVKKVEKAFKGWQKQEIDFPAMPKVDMTYKNSVNLALKEDANQAPIIMGHVGIKLDDPDYFPILVMNRVLGQGGFSSRLVKEVRTRLGLAYATGGGINAQWEYPGTFTCFSLTRTENVMQAIEAIRTEIRRMTEEPITAEELQQAKESYLNSFVFNFDTRSEVIGRIMTYDYYGFPDDFLQQTKAGVEKVTVDDVLRVAKKHLHPDELHLLVVGNPETFDEPLDKLGKVNMIDISIPEPGDEQVSEATAEDLSKGKEVMMMAVDALGGADANNAVKNYNSKSNIVLNTPQGKFDIKANVTTVLPNKVAAILNLPFGEMRQVFDGENGFMASPQGTQDMPSADKEDTMKQMFRDLVGLVQGISSGDYEVQYLGTEQVDGADADVVMVSNGDYSTKLYLDAASHMPVKQSYRGKTMMGPAAMEEMYSMWKPIEGVMFPFKTVTMADGEEFTVARVTAVEVNGTVDESMFDKP
;
A
#
# COMPACT_ATOMS: atom_id res chain seq x y z
N PRO A 1 14.60 -6.36 12.60
CA PRO A 1 13.18 -6.23 13.02
C PRO A 1 12.50 -4.98 12.48
N TYR A 2 13.11 -3.80 12.67
CA TYR A 2 12.52 -2.51 12.28
C TYR A 2 12.54 -2.18 10.78
N ALA A 3 13.22 -2.99 9.97
CA ALA A 3 13.22 -2.90 8.50
C ALA A 3 12.40 -4.03 7.86
N ARG A 4 11.47 -4.65 8.61
CA ARG A 4 10.52 -5.61 8.03
C ARG A 4 9.46 -4.82 7.27
N HIS A 5 9.12 -5.28 6.08
CA HIS A 5 8.04 -4.72 5.27
C HIS A 5 6.81 -5.60 5.41
N GLU A 6 5.66 -4.97 5.58
CA GLU A 6 4.38 -5.65 5.57
C GLU A 6 3.95 -5.81 4.11
N GLU A 7 3.72 -7.04 3.71
CA GLU A 7 3.26 -7.42 2.37
C GLU A 7 2.00 -8.28 2.51
N TYR A 8 1.19 -8.34 1.46
CA TYR A 8 -0.04 -9.15 1.45
C TYR A 8 0.22 -10.60 1.88
N ALA A 9 1.26 -11.25 1.34
CA ALA A 9 1.62 -12.62 1.70
C ALA A 9 1.97 -12.78 3.20
N THR A 10 2.60 -11.76 3.80
CA THR A 10 2.95 -11.80 5.23
C THR A 10 1.74 -11.64 6.14
N ILE A 11 0.72 -10.91 5.69
CA ILE A 11 -0.54 -10.71 6.42
C ILE A 11 -1.44 -11.95 6.25
N ASP A 12 -1.58 -12.46 5.01
CA ASP A 12 -2.36 -13.66 4.68
C ASP A 12 -1.83 -14.91 5.41
N ALA A 13 -0.51 -14.95 5.68
CA ALA A 13 0.11 -16.04 6.42
C ALA A 13 -0.20 -16.04 7.93
N ILE A 14 -0.80 -14.97 8.48
CA ILE A 14 -1.10 -14.89 9.91
C ILE A 14 -2.33 -15.74 10.22
N THR A 15 -2.12 -16.80 11.00
CA THR A 15 -3.21 -17.64 11.49
C THR A 15 -3.68 -17.20 12.88
N ARG A 16 -4.89 -17.61 13.25
CA ARG A 16 -5.39 -17.47 14.63
C ARG A 16 -4.45 -18.12 15.65
N ASP A 17 -3.84 -19.24 15.30
CA ASP A 17 -2.94 -19.96 16.21
C ASP A 17 -1.63 -19.21 16.42
N ASP A 18 -1.14 -18.46 15.43
CA ASP A 18 0.00 -17.54 15.59
C ASP A 18 -0.31 -16.44 16.60
N LEU A 19 -1.51 -15.83 16.51
CA LEU A 19 -1.95 -14.81 17.47
C LEU A 19 -2.06 -15.36 18.88
N ILE A 20 -2.60 -16.58 19.03
CA ILE A 20 -2.70 -17.26 20.33
C ILE A 20 -1.31 -17.60 20.87
N ALA A 21 -0.40 -18.08 20.02
CA ALA A 21 0.97 -18.40 20.41
C ALA A 21 1.72 -17.13 20.84
N PHE A 22 1.59 -16.04 20.09
CA PHE A 22 2.18 -14.74 20.44
C PHE A 22 1.64 -14.22 21.77
N HIS A 23 0.31 -14.26 21.96
CA HIS A 23 -0.32 -13.86 23.22
C HIS A 23 0.20 -14.72 24.39
N LYS A 24 0.18 -16.05 24.24
CA LYS A 24 0.66 -16.99 25.27
C LYS A 24 2.13 -16.83 25.60
N LYS A 25 2.97 -16.34 24.67
CA LYS A 25 4.41 -16.19 24.88
C LYS A 25 4.77 -14.88 25.57
N TYR A 26 4.13 -13.77 25.21
CA TYR A 26 4.58 -12.44 25.63
C TYR A 26 3.65 -11.73 26.63
N TYR A 27 2.39 -12.15 26.80
CA TYR A 27 1.42 -11.48 27.68
C TYR A 27 1.38 -12.13 29.07
N HIS A 28 2.30 -11.68 29.93
CA HIS A 28 2.43 -12.11 31.33
C HIS A 28 2.55 -10.91 32.27
N PRO A 29 2.19 -11.04 33.56
CA PRO A 29 2.17 -9.91 34.50
C PRO A 29 3.57 -9.33 34.81
N ASN A 30 4.66 -10.03 34.44
CA ASN A 30 6.03 -9.51 34.51
C ASN A 30 6.51 -8.83 33.21
N ASN A 31 5.63 -8.64 32.23
CA ASN A 31 5.92 -7.96 30.96
C ASN A 31 4.80 -6.97 30.55
N VAL A 32 4.07 -6.48 31.55
CA VAL A 32 2.97 -5.52 31.37
C VAL A 32 3.04 -4.49 32.48
N SER A 33 2.89 -3.21 32.10
CA SER A 33 2.73 -2.09 33.03
C SER A 33 1.32 -1.53 32.90
N LEU A 34 0.71 -1.16 34.02
CA LEU A 34 -0.62 -0.54 34.07
C LEU A 34 -0.53 0.76 34.84
N ALA A 35 -0.94 1.87 34.22
CA ALA A 35 -1.16 3.13 34.92
C ALA A 35 -2.64 3.51 34.88
N LEU A 36 -3.07 4.17 35.96
CA LEU A 36 -4.45 4.55 36.18
C LEU A 36 -4.49 6.02 36.58
N TRP A 37 -5.49 6.73 36.06
CA TRP A 37 -5.77 8.11 36.42
C TRP A 37 -7.27 8.35 36.51
N GLY A 38 -7.67 9.28 37.36
CA GLY A 38 -9.07 9.65 37.48
C GLY A 38 -9.46 10.00 38.91
N ASP A 39 -10.76 10.16 39.09
CA ASP A 39 -11.37 10.41 40.40
C ASP A 39 -11.68 9.07 41.08
N PHE A 40 -10.70 8.52 41.77
CA PHE A 40 -10.85 7.31 42.57
C PHE A 40 -9.90 7.27 43.76
N ASP A 41 -10.28 6.49 44.77
CA ASP A 41 -9.39 6.13 45.88
C ASP A 41 -8.31 5.13 45.40
N SER A 42 -7.04 5.47 45.64
CA SER A 42 -5.89 4.72 45.13
C SER A 42 -5.81 3.32 45.74
N ASP A 43 -6.04 3.18 47.04
CA ASP A 43 -5.98 1.88 47.72
C ASP A 43 -7.13 0.97 47.26
N ALA A 44 -8.32 1.54 47.05
CA ALA A 44 -9.48 0.80 46.57
C ALA A 44 -9.30 0.31 45.12
N ILE A 45 -8.71 1.12 44.23
CA ILE A 45 -8.50 0.70 42.84
C ILE A 45 -7.40 -0.35 42.74
N VAL A 46 -6.30 -0.23 43.50
CA VAL A 46 -5.23 -1.23 43.54
C VAL A 46 -5.80 -2.58 43.97
N LYS A 47 -6.60 -2.63 45.04
CA LYS A 47 -7.27 -3.86 45.48
C LYS A 47 -8.20 -4.46 44.42
N LYS A 48 -8.89 -3.63 43.62
CA LYS A 48 -9.73 -4.10 42.51
C LYS A 48 -8.88 -4.71 41.39
N VAL A 49 -7.77 -4.08 41.03
CA VAL A 49 -6.82 -4.56 40.01
C VAL A 49 -6.20 -5.88 40.48
N GLU A 50 -5.66 -5.94 41.69
CA GLU A 50 -5.11 -7.17 42.28
C GLU A 50 -6.12 -8.30 42.28
N LYS A 51 -7.39 -8.01 42.63
CA LYS A 51 -8.47 -9.00 42.58
C LYS A 51 -8.76 -9.48 41.15
N ALA A 52 -8.81 -8.56 40.18
CA ALA A 52 -9.06 -8.89 38.78
C ALA A 52 -7.96 -9.78 38.18
N PHE A 53 -6.70 -9.55 38.55
CA PHE A 53 -5.55 -10.26 38.01
C PHE A 53 -4.97 -11.35 38.93
N LYS A 54 -5.64 -11.68 40.04
CA LYS A 54 -5.14 -12.63 41.06
C LYS A 54 -4.67 -13.99 40.51
N GLY A 55 -5.29 -14.46 39.43
CA GLY A 55 -4.96 -15.74 38.79
C GLY A 55 -3.85 -15.67 37.73
N TRP A 56 -3.43 -14.47 37.32
CA TRP A 56 -2.45 -14.30 36.25
C TRP A 56 -1.04 -14.46 36.80
N GLN A 57 -0.37 -15.55 36.42
CA GLN A 57 0.94 -15.93 36.94
C GLN A 57 2.06 -15.42 36.04
N LYS A 58 3.18 -15.03 36.66
CA LYS A 58 4.43 -14.71 35.96
C LYS A 58 4.93 -15.93 35.19
N GLN A 59 5.59 -15.69 34.07
CA GLN A 59 6.30 -16.71 33.32
C GLN A 59 7.69 -16.20 32.92
N GLU A 60 8.59 -17.15 32.68
CA GLU A 60 9.85 -16.86 32.01
C GLU A 60 9.55 -16.52 30.55
N ILE A 61 10.07 -15.39 30.08
CA ILE A 61 9.86 -14.91 28.71
C ILE A 61 11.21 -14.84 28.04
N ASP A 62 11.35 -15.63 26.98
CA ASP A 62 12.52 -15.60 26.12
C ASP A 62 12.31 -14.56 25.02
N PHE A 63 13.00 -13.43 25.15
CA PHE A 63 13.01 -12.35 24.16
C PHE A 63 14.12 -12.59 23.14
N PRO A 64 13.82 -12.53 21.84
CA PRO A 64 14.86 -12.61 20.82
C PRO A 64 15.84 -11.44 20.97
N ALA A 65 17.14 -11.74 20.84
CA ALA A 65 18.16 -10.69 20.87
C ALA A 65 17.95 -9.71 19.72
N MET A 66 17.97 -8.41 20.03
CA MET A 66 17.89 -7.36 19.03
C MET A 66 19.19 -7.30 18.24
N PRO A 67 19.15 -7.30 16.88
CA PRO A 67 20.36 -7.20 16.10
C PRO A 67 21.01 -5.84 16.33
N LYS A 68 22.34 -5.83 16.36
CA LYS A 68 23.10 -4.58 16.45
C LYS A 68 22.91 -3.77 15.16
N VAL A 69 22.72 -2.47 15.30
CA VAL A 69 22.68 -1.55 14.16
C VAL A 69 24.12 -1.29 13.69
N ASP A 70 24.34 -1.36 12.37
CA ASP A 70 25.59 -0.92 11.75
C ASP A 70 25.66 0.61 11.83
N MET A 71 26.62 1.12 12.61
CA MET A 71 26.83 2.57 12.79
C MET A 71 27.72 3.17 11.70
N THR A 72 28.06 2.42 10.65
CA THR A 72 28.87 2.90 9.55
C THR A 72 28.04 3.81 8.65
N TYR A 73 28.48 5.05 8.49
CA TYR A 73 27.91 6.01 7.55
C TYR A 73 28.32 5.65 6.12
N LYS A 74 27.37 5.67 5.19
CA LYS A 74 27.57 5.27 3.79
C LYS A 74 26.76 6.18 2.89
N ASN A 75 27.29 6.41 1.68
CA ASN A 75 26.55 7.05 0.60
C ASN A 75 25.89 5.99 -0.28
N SER A 76 24.64 6.22 -0.67
CA SER A 76 23.99 5.48 -1.77
C SER A 76 22.97 6.37 -2.46
N VAL A 77 22.86 6.26 -3.78
CA VAL A 77 21.82 6.91 -4.57
C VAL A 77 20.79 5.85 -4.95
N ASN A 78 19.54 6.03 -4.52
CA ASN A 78 18.48 5.06 -4.73
C ASN A 78 17.29 5.74 -5.44
N LEU A 79 16.73 5.07 -6.43
CA LEU A 79 15.61 5.57 -7.24
C LEU A 79 14.49 4.53 -7.25
N ALA A 80 13.30 4.91 -6.82
CA ALA A 80 12.09 4.17 -7.08
C ALA A 80 11.37 4.78 -8.29
N LEU A 81 11.21 4.00 -9.35
CA LEU A 81 10.62 4.47 -10.60
C LEU A 81 9.11 4.72 -10.42
N LYS A 82 8.66 5.90 -10.83
CA LYS A 82 7.23 6.25 -10.92
C LYS A 82 7.03 7.17 -12.12
N GLU A 83 6.64 6.59 -13.25
CA GLU A 83 6.63 7.25 -14.57
C GLU A 83 5.64 8.42 -14.67
N ASP A 84 4.52 8.31 -13.96
CA ASP A 84 3.41 9.27 -13.90
C ASP A 84 3.56 10.34 -12.78
N ALA A 85 4.72 10.38 -12.11
CA ALA A 85 4.95 11.33 -11.02
C ALA A 85 5.24 12.75 -11.54
N ASN A 86 4.38 13.71 -11.22
CA ASN A 86 4.63 15.14 -11.46
C ASN A 86 5.36 15.84 -10.29
N GLN A 87 5.45 15.16 -9.15
CA GLN A 87 6.22 15.57 -7.97
C GLN A 87 7.09 14.42 -7.50
N ALA A 88 8.31 14.73 -7.06
CA ALA A 88 9.27 13.78 -6.55
C ALA A 88 9.48 13.97 -5.04
N PRO A 89 9.09 12.98 -4.21
CA PRO A 89 9.59 12.84 -2.86
C PRO A 89 11.09 12.54 -2.86
N ILE A 90 11.83 13.34 -2.11
CA ILE A 90 13.25 13.16 -1.83
C ILE A 90 13.40 12.91 -0.34
N ILE A 91 14.09 11.84 0.02
CA ILE A 91 14.48 11.53 1.39
C ILE A 91 15.99 11.26 1.40
N MET A 92 16.72 11.93 2.29
CA MET A 92 18.14 11.65 2.49
C MET A 92 18.48 11.58 3.97
N GLY A 93 19.36 10.66 4.34
CA GLY A 93 19.63 10.44 5.75
C GLY A 93 20.68 9.38 6.05
N HIS A 94 20.93 9.18 7.33
CA HIS A 94 21.80 8.14 7.86
C HIS A 94 21.34 7.74 9.26
N VAL A 95 22.06 6.81 9.91
CA VAL A 95 21.77 6.43 11.30
C VAL A 95 21.88 7.65 12.23
N GLY A 96 20.93 7.77 13.16
CA GLY A 96 20.84 8.85 14.14
C GLY A 96 21.39 8.42 15.50
N ILE A 97 20.73 8.86 16.57
CA ILE A 97 21.21 8.66 17.95
C ILE A 97 20.18 7.92 18.80
N LYS A 98 20.60 7.50 19.99
CA LYS A 98 19.66 7.07 21.03
C LYS A 98 19.23 8.25 21.91
N LEU A 99 18.13 8.08 22.62
CA LEU A 99 17.59 9.11 23.51
C LEU A 99 18.50 9.38 24.74
N ASP A 100 19.32 8.40 25.12
CA ASP A 100 20.31 8.50 26.20
C ASP A 100 21.68 9.03 25.75
N ASP A 101 21.82 9.45 24.48
CA ASP A 101 23.06 10.06 23.99
C ASP A 101 23.34 11.39 24.74
N PRO A 102 24.56 11.62 25.24
CA PRO A 102 24.90 12.83 25.98
C PRO A 102 24.73 14.13 25.17
N ASP A 103 24.70 14.04 23.84
CA ASP A 103 24.49 15.17 22.93
C ASP A 103 23.01 15.42 22.60
N TYR A 104 22.08 14.68 23.20
CA TYR A 104 20.65 14.77 22.87
C TYR A 104 20.10 16.20 22.97
N PHE A 105 20.40 16.95 24.05
CA PHE A 105 19.82 18.28 24.24
C PHE A 105 20.34 19.34 23.26
N PRO A 106 21.67 19.46 22.99
CA PRO A 106 22.15 20.30 21.90
C PRO A 106 21.60 19.91 20.53
N ILE A 107 21.39 18.62 20.27
CA ILE A 107 20.81 18.13 19.01
C ILE A 107 19.36 18.58 18.83
N LEU A 108 18.56 18.60 19.90
CA LEU A 108 17.19 19.13 19.84
C LEU A 108 17.16 20.60 19.37
N VAL A 109 18.09 21.41 19.86
CA VAL A 109 18.23 22.82 19.46
C VAL A 109 18.75 22.93 18.02
N MET A 110 19.79 22.17 17.67
CA MET A 110 20.33 22.10 16.32
C MET A 110 19.24 21.73 15.29
N ASN A 111 18.41 20.73 15.60
CA ASN A 111 17.31 20.30 14.75
C ASN A 111 16.31 21.42 14.49
N ARG A 112 16.00 22.26 15.50
CA ARG A 112 15.09 23.40 15.30
C ARG A 112 15.68 24.44 14.35
N VAL A 113 16.99 24.70 14.43
CA VAL A 113 17.67 25.57 13.48
C VAL A 113 17.70 24.97 12.08
N LEU A 114 18.05 23.69 11.94
CA LEU A 114 18.22 23.03 10.65
C LEU A 114 16.89 22.90 9.88
N GLY A 115 15.90 22.20 10.46
CA GLY A 115 14.71 21.79 9.69
C GLY A 115 13.42 21.53 10.47
N GLN A 116 13.45 21.57 11.81
CA GLN A 116 12.28 21.30 12.65
C GLN A 116 11.67 22.57 13.27
N GLY A 117 12.26 23.76 13.05
CA GLY A 117 11.76 25.05 13.55
C GLY A 117 10.64 25.68 12.72
N GLY A 118 9.99 24.91 11.84
CA GLY A 118 9.01 25.42 10.89
C GLY A 118 9.61 26.44 9.92
N PHE A 119 8.87 27.51 9.61
CA PHE A 119 9.28 28.57 8.68
C PHE A 119 10.56 29.33 9.07
N SER A 120 10.99 29.22 10.33
CA SER A 120 12.21 29.87 10.80
C SER A 120 13.48 29.06 10.53
N SER A 121 13.34 27.75 10.24
CA SER A 121 14.47 26.84 10.02
C SER A 121 15.19 27.09 8.70
N ARG A 122 16.48 26.77 8.65
CA ARG A 122 17.35 27.01 7.50
C ARG A 122 16.87 26.28 6.24
N LEU A 123 16.54 24.99 6.34
CA LEU A 123 16.02 24.22 5.21
C LEU A 123 14.74 24.82 4.62
N VAL A 124 13.79 25.23 5.47
CA VAL A 124 12.53 25.82 5.00
C VAL A 124 12.76 27.20 4.39
N LYS A 125 13.58 28.06 5.01
CA LYS A 125 13.93 29.37 4.46
C LYS A 125 14.62 29.24 3.10
N GLU A 126 15.52 28.29 2.96
CA GLU A 126 16.34 28.16 1.77
C GLU A 126 15.60 27.47 0.62
N VAL A 127 15.19 26.22 0.83
CA VAL A 127 14.62 25.36 -0.22
C VAL A 127 13.21 25.83 -0.60
N ARG A 128 12.39 26.20 0.39
CA ARG A 128 10.99 26.58 0.17
C ARG A 128 10.80 28.08 -0.02
N THR A 129 11.35 28.94 0.84
CA THR A 129 11.06 30.39 0.77
C THR A 129 11.92 31.12 -0.26
N ARG A 130 13.24 30.89 -0.28
CA ARG A 130 14.17 31.59 -1.16
C ARG A 130 14.18 31.02 -2.58
N LEU A 131 14.30 29.70 -2.69
CA LEU A 131 14.41 29.02 -3.99
C LEU A 131 13.06 28.59 -4.59
N GLY A 132 12.00 28.47 -3.77
CA GLY A 132 10.68 28.10 -4.25
C GLY A 132 10.57 26.67 -4.80
N LEU A 133 11.49 25.78 -4.44
CA LEU A 133 11.60 24.44 -5.04
C LEU A 133 10.56 23.46 -4.50
N ALA A 134 10.13 23.62 -3.25
CA ALA A 134 9.35 22.62 -2.56
C ALA A 134 8.18 23.21 -1.77
N TYR A 135 7.07 22.48 -1.73
CA TYR A 135 5.94 22.82 -0.86
C TYR A 135 6.26 22.51 0.61
N ALA A 136 6.92 21.37 0.85
CA ALA A 136 7.34 20.94 2.17
C ALA A 136 8.78 20.41 2.11
N THR A 137 9.56 20.80 3.11
CA THR A 137 10.94 20.38 3.32
C THR A 137 11.24 20.51 4.81
N GLY A 138 12.17 19.71 5.32
CA GLY A 138 12.55 19.72 6.72
C GLY A 138 13.44 18.54 7.03
N GLY A 139 13.79 18.40 8.30
CA GLY A 139 14.64 17.29 8.73
C GLY A 139 15.39 17.54 10.01
N GLY A 140 16.08 16.51 10.46
CA GLY A 140 16.91 16.53 11.65
C GLY A 140 17.27 15.12 12.12
N ILE A 141 18.03 15.07 13.21
CA ILE A 141 18.43 13.82 13.87
C ILE A 141 17.31 13.38 14.81
N ASN A 142 16.76 12.19 14.58
CA ASN A 142 15.80 11.58 15.46
C ASN A 142 16.49 10.62 16.44
N ALA A 143 15.94 10.57 17.65
CA ALA A 143 16.37 9.67 18.69
C ALA A 143 15.34 8.56 18.90
N GLN A 144 15.80 7.36 19.23
CA GLN A 144 14.97 6.20 19.57
C GLN A 144 15.47 5.58 20.89
N TRP A 145 14.63 4.76 21.53
CA TRP A 145 14.91 4.21 22.86
C TRP A 145 15.87 3.00 22.82
N GLU A 146 15.51 1.91 22.17
CA GLU A 146 16.29 0.65 22.19
C GLU A 146 17.45 0.62 21.18
N TYR A 147 17.32 1.38 20.10
CA TYR A 147 18.24 1.44 18.97
C TYR A 147 18.42 2.91 18.56
N PRO A 148 19.49 3.27 17.82
CA PRO A 148 19.62 4.62 17.30
C PRO A 148 18.49 4.93 16.31
N GLY A 149 17.97 6.17 16.35
CA GLY A 149 17.02 6.67 15.36
C GLY A 149 17.68 6.91 14.01
N THR A 150 17.11 7.84 13.23
CA THR A 150 17.67 8.24 11.93
C THR A 150 17.87 9.74 11.88
N PHE A 151 18.97 10.18 11.28
CA PHE A 151 19.00 11.49 10.65
C PHE A 151 18.24 11.41 9.34
N THR A 152 17.30 12.31 9.13
CA THR A 152 16.52 12.35 7.89
C THR A 152 16.15 13.78 7.54
N CYS A 153 16.45 14.16 6.30
CA CYS A 153 15.94 15.35 5.64
C CYS A 153 15.09 14.94 4.45
N PHE A 154 14.04 15.72 4.17
CA PHE A 154 13.13 15.45 3.08
C PHE A 154 12.75 16.71 2.30
N SER A 155 12.26 16.50 1.08
CA SER A 155 11.64 17.54 0.26
C SER A 155 10.61 16.94 -0.68
N LEU A 156 9.51 17.64 -0.90
CA LEU A 156 8.52 17.33 -1.93
C LEU A 156 8.58 18.42 -3.00
N THR A 157 9.19 18.10 -4.12
CA THR A 157 9.49 19.04 -5.21
C THR A 157 8.89 18.59 -6.53
N ARG A 158 8.88 19.46 -7.54
CA ARG A 158 8.55 19.06 -8.91
C ARG A 158 9.70 18.21 -9.46
N THR A 159 9.40 17.25 -10.32
CA THR A 159 10.44 16.37 -10.89
C THR A 159 11.55 17.16 -11.57
N GLU A 160 11.22 18.25 -12.25
CA GLU A 160 12.15 19.19 -12.91
C GLU A 160 13.10 19.96 -11.96
N ASN A 161 13.00 19.78 -10.64
CA ASN A 161 13.79 20.52 -9.64
C ASN A 161 14.53 19.58 -8.66
N VAL A 162 14.61 18.28 -8.97
CA VAL A 162 15.11 17.24 -8.05
C VAL A 162 16.55 17.48 -7.63
N MET A 163 17.47 17.70 -8.59
CA MET A 163 18.88 17.90 -8.31
C MET A 163 19.11 19.20 -7.53
N GLN A 164 18.45 20.29 -7.94
CA GLN A 164 18.49 21.56 -7.22
C GLN A 164 18.05 21.42 -5.76
N ALA A 165 16.97 20.67 -5.50
CA ALA A 165 16.49 20.43 -4.14
C ALA A 165 17.48 19.59 -3.32
N ILE A 166 18.07 18.55 -3.92
CA ILE A 166 19.08 17.69 -3.26
C ILE A 166 20.28 18.53 -2.82
N GLU A 167 20.85 19.31 -3.73
CA GLU A 167 22.05 20.11 -3.46
C GLU A 167 21.78 21.25 -2.47
N ALA A 168 20.60 21.87 -2.51
CA ALA A 168 20.21 22.87 -1.52
C ALA A 168 20.14 22.28 -0.10
N ILE A 169 19.58 21.07 0.06
CA ILE A 169 19.53 20.39 1.36
C ILE A 169 20.94 20.03 1.83
N ARG A 170 21.78 19.42 0.97
CA ARG A 170 23.17 19.05 1.30
C ARG A 170 23.99 20.27 1.70
N THR A 171 23.80 21.39 1.02
CA THR A 171 24.46 22.67 1.32
C THR A 171 24.11 23.14 2.73
N GLU A 172 22.84 23.16 3.10
CA GLU A 172 22.44 23.61 4.44
C GLU A 172 22.89 22.64 5.55
N ILE A 173 22.91 21.33 5.28
CA ILE A 173 23.51 20.36 6.21
C ILE A 173 24.99 20.66 6.40
N ARG A 174 25.74 20.89 5.31
CA ARG A 174 27.18 21.21 5.38
C ARG A 174 27.43 22.51 6.14
N ARG A 175 26.66 23.57 5.86
CA ARG A 175 26.76 24.85 6.57
C ARG A 175 26.51 24.72 8.06
N MET A 176 25.60 23.84 8.50
CA MET A 176 25.44 23.55 9.93
C MET A 176 26.70 22.96 10.58
N THR A 177 27.52 22.22 9.82
CA THR A 177 28.79 21.66 10.32
C THR A 177 29.97 22.63 10.25
N GLU A 178 29.91 23.65 9.40
CA GLU A 178 31.04 24.55 9.11
C GLU A 178 30.88 25.93 9.78
N GLU A 179 29.66 26.45 9.83
CA GLU A 179 29.33 27.80 10.30
C GLU A 179 28.64 27.74 11.67
N PRO A 180 29.07 28.56 12.65
CA PRO A 180 28.29 28.71 13.88
C PRO A 180 26.92 29.32 13.58
N ILE A 181 25.90 28.90 14.33
CA ILE A 181 24.58 29.55 14.30
C ILE A 181 24.65 30.95 14.91
N THR A 182 23.71 31.83 14.55
CA THR A 182 23.65 33.15 15.20
C THR A 182 23.02 33.07 16.59
N ALA A 183 23.22 34.10 17.41
CA ALA A 183 22.59 34.20 18.72
C ALA A 183 21.05 34.26 18.61
N GLU A 184 20.53 34.91 17.57
CA GLU A 184 19.11 34.99 17.28
C GLU A 184 18.54 33.63 16.87
N GLU A 185 19.25 32.86 16.03
CA GLU A 185 18.85 31.50 15.69
C GLU A 185 18.81 30.59 16.93
N LEU A 186 19.82 30.69 17.80
CA LEU A 186 19.85 29.95 19.07
C LEU A 186 18.66 30.31 19.97
N GLN A 187 18.40 31.61 20.14
CA GLN A 187 17.28 32.09 20.96
C GLN A 187 15.94 31.60 20.40
N GLN A 188 15.70 31.77 19.09
CA GLN A 188 14.47 31.34 18.44
C GLN A 188 14.28 29.82 18.53
N ALA A 189 15.34 29.03 18.34
CA ALA A 189 15.29 27.58 18.45
C ALA A 189 14.92 27.12 19.87
N LYS A 190 15.53 27.73 20.90
CA LYS A 190 15.22 27.47 22.31
C LYS A 190 13.79 27.84 22.66
N GLU A 191 13.36 29.04 22.31
CA GLU A 191 12.00 29.52 22.57
C GLU A 191 10.96 28.64 21.85
N SER A 192 11.19 28.32 20.58
CA SER A 192 10.32 27.42 19.81
C SER A 192 10.19 26.04 20.47
N TYR A 193 11.31 25.46 20.89
CA TYR A 193 11.30 24.17 21.58
C TYR A 193 10.55 24.26 22.91
N LEU A 194 10.89 25.22 23.77
CA LEU A 194 10.31 25.35 25.11
C LEU A 194 8.82 25.72 25.08
N ASN A 195 8.40 26.54 24.11
CA ASN A 195 6.99 26.84 23.88
C ASN A 195 6.22 25.62 23.40
N SER A 196 6.84 24.73 22.60
CA SER A 196 6.21 23.46 22.23
C SER A 196 6.25 22.43 23.36
N PHE A 197 7.18 22.57 24.31
CA PHE A 197 7.41 21.60 25.37
C PHE A 197 6.23 21.53 26.37
N VAL A 198 5.50 22.63 26.56
CA VAL A 198 4.34 22.67 27.47
C VAL A 198 3.22 21.73 27.02
N PHE A 199 3.07 21.52 25.71
CA PHE A 199 2.06 20.63 25.14
C PHE A 199 2.32 19.14 25.45
N ASN A 200 3.50 18.79 25.96
CA ASN A 200 3.75 17.45 26.49
C ASN A 200 2.93 17.15 27.76
N PHE A 201 2.28 18.16 28.35
CA PHE A 201 1.54 18.09 29.61
C PHE A 201 0.07 18.53 29.47
N ASP A 202 -0.45 18.65 28.24
CA ASP A 202 -1.79 19.17 27.96
C ASP A 202 -2.90 18.29 28.55
N THR A 203 -2.75 16.96 28.41
CA THR A 203 -3.65 16.00 29.05
C THR A 203 -2.85 15.10 29.99
N ARG A 204 -3.39 14.77 31.16
CA ARG A 204 -2.69 13.85 32.07
C ARG A 204 -2.63 12.39 31.55
N SER A 205 -3.38 12.04 30.48
CA SER A 205 -3.25 10.78 29.73
C SER A 205 -1.92 10.73 29.01
N GLU A 206 -1.57 11.82 28.33
CA GLU A 206 -0.27 11.96 27.66
C GLU A 206 0.88 11.97 28.69
N VAL A 207 0.69 12.67 29.82
CA VAL A 207 1.67 12.69 30.91
C VAL A 207 1.94 11.27 31.41
N ILE A 208 0.88 10.53 31.74
CA ILE A 208 1.02 9.16 32.26
C ILE A 208 1.60 8.22 31.20
N GLY A 209 1.13 8.29 29.96
CA GLY A 209 1.67 7.48 28.86
C GLY A 209 3.18 7.72 28.65
N ARG A 210 3.65 8.95 28.76
CA ARG A 210 5.09 9.29 28.68
C ARG A 210 5.88 8.77 29.87
N ILE A 211 5.39 8.97 31.09
CA ILE A 211 6.06 8.44 32.30
C ILE A 211 6.18 6.92 32.19
N MET A 212 5.11 6.23 31.80
CA MET A 212 5.15 4.78 31.56
C MET A 212 6.16 4.38 30.49
N THR A 213 6.28 5.17 29.41
CA THR A 213 7.22 4.89 28.32
C THR A 213 8.66 5.03 28.82
N TYR A 214 8.97 6.10 29.58
CA TYR A 214 10.30 6.33 30.14
C TYR A 214 10.67 5.29 31.18
N ASP A 215 9.75 4.94 32.09
CA ASP A 215 9.92 3.86 33.06
C ASP A 215 10.18 2.51 32.36
N TYR A 216 9.38 2.17 31.34
CA TYR A 216 9.54 0.94 30.56
C TYR A 216 10.94 0.80 29.94
N TYR A 217 11.51 1.90 29.45
CA TYR A 217 12.86 1.91 28.87
C TYR A 217 13.98 2.27 29.87
N GLY A 218 13.67 2.43 31.16
CA GLY A 218 14.66 2.67 32.21
C GLY A 218 15.24 4.09 32.26
N PHE A 219 14.52 5.09 31.75
CA PHE A 219 14.91 6.50 31.86
C PHE A 219 14.61 7.06 33.26
N PRO A 220 15.34 8.09 33.72
CA PRO A 220 15.06 8.75 34.99
C PRO A 220 13.64 9.35 35.06
N ASP A 221 13.01 9.30 36.23
CA ASP A 221 11.68 9.88 36.47
C ASP A 221 11.59 11.38 36.13
N ASP A 222 12.71 12.09 36.25
CA ASP A 222 12.84 13.52 35.97
C ASP A 222 13.42 13.82 34.57
N PHE A 223 13.44 12.84 33.66
CA PHE A 223 14.03 12.97 32.32
C PHE A 223 13.50 14.18 31.52
N LEU A 224 12.21 14.50 31.65
CA LEU A 224 11.61 15.67 31.00
C LEU A 224 12.14 16.98 31.59
N GLN A 225 12.32 17.05 32.91
CA GLN A 225 12.89 18.20 33.61
C GLN A 225 14.37 18.37 33.22
N GLN A 226 15.12 17.27 33.14
CA GLN A 226 16.50 17.27 32.64
C GLN A 226 16.56 17.75 31.19
N THR A 227 15.63 17.32 30.34
CA THR A 227 15.56 17.76 28.93
C THR A 227 15.32 19.26 28.82
N LYS A 228 14.36 19.79 29.57
CA LYS A 228 14.08 21.23 29.60
C LYS A 228 15.32 22.03 30.04
N ALA A 229 15.90 21.66 31.20
CA ALA A 229 17.08 22.33 31.74
C ALA A 229 18.31 22.19 30.85
N GLY A 230 18.43 21.05 30.15
CA GLY A 230 19.46 20.79 29.16
C GLY A 230 19.35 21.74 27.97
N VAL A 231 18.16 21.84 27.37
CA VAL A 231 17.88 22.77 26.26
C VAL A 231 18.16 24.22 26.66
N GLU A 232 17.75 24.65 27.86
CA GLU A 232 18.00 26.01 28.36
C GLU A 232 19.50 26.36 28.45
N LYS A 233 20.38 25.38 28.63
CA LYS A 233 21.83 25.57 28.78
C LYS A 233 22.62 25.53 27.47
N VAL A 234 22.02 25.08 26.37
CA VAL A 234 22.72 24.92 25.08
C VAL A 234 23.32 26.24 24.58
N THR A 235 24.56 26.19 24.14
CA THR A 235 25.28 27.32 23.54
C THR A 235 25.43 27.20 22.03
N VAL A 236 25.86 28.27 21.36
CA VAL A 236 26.20 28.22 19.92
C VAL A 236 27.30 27.20 19.63
N ASP A 237 28.31 27.14 20.49
CA ASP A 237 29.43 26.22 20.35
C ASP A 237 29.00 24.76 20.51
N ASP A 238 28.06 24.48 21.42
CA ASP A 238 27.48 23.15 21.56
C ASP A 238 26.77 22.70 20.27
N VAL A 239 26.00 23.59 19.64
CA VAL A 239 25.30 23.30 18.39
C VAL A 239 26.30 22.97 17.27
N LEU A 240 27.34 23.79 17.09
CA LEU A 240 28.37 23.54 16.08
C LEU A 240 29.12 22.23 16.36
N ARG A 241 29.43 21.95 17.63
CA ARG A 241 30.11 20.71 18.04
C ARG A 241 29.28 19.48 17.71
N VAL A 242 27.98 19.47 18.02
CA VAL A 242 27.13 18.31 17.73
C VAL A 242 26.82 18.18 16.25
N ALA A 243 26.69 19.30 15.52
CA ALA A 243 26.55 19.27 14.06
C ALA A 243 27.76 18.59 13.41
N LYS A 244 28.99 18.98 13.78
CA LYS A 244 30.23 18.36 13.29
C LYS A 244 30.35 16.88 13.63
N LYS A 245 29.85 16.47 14.80
CA LYS A 245 29.96 15.09 15.27
C LYS A 245 28.94 14.16 14.62
N HIS A 246 27.72 14.66 14.38
CA HIS A 246 26.57 13.80 14.07
C HIS A 246 25.94 14.03 12.70
N LEU A 247 26.27 15.10 11.98
CA LEU A 247 25.81 15.31 10.60
C LEU A 247 26.91 14.95 9.61
N HIS A 248 26.62 14.01 8.71
CA HIS A 248 27.55 13.53 7.70
C HIS A 248 27.03 13.83 6.28
N PRO A 249 27.20 15.08 5.78
CA PRO A 249 26.59 15.54 4.52
C PRO A 249 27.05 14.78 3.26
N ASP A 250 28.16 14.06 3.35
CA ASP A 250 28.74 13.27 2.26
C ASP A 250 28.46 11.76 2.37
N GLU A 251 27.84 11.34 3.47
CA GLU A 251 27.56 9.93 3.78
C GLU A 251 26.05 9.73 4.03
N LEU A 252 25.26 10.08 3.02
CA LEU A 252 23.81 10.01 3.04
C LEU A 252 23.29 8.89 2.13
N HIS A 253 22.34 8.12 2.63
CA HIS A 253 21.44 7.35 1.79
C HIS A 253 20.40 8.29 1.20
N LEU A 254 20.46 8.51 -0.11
CA LEU A 254 19.47 9.26 -0.89
C LEU A 254 18.44 8.30 -1.49
N LEU A 255 17.16 8.60 -1.33
CA LEU A 255 16.05 7.95 -2.02
C LEU A 255 15.24 9.03 -2.75
N VAL A 256 15.03 8.84 -4.05
CA VAL A 256 14.13 9.66 -4.88
C VAL A 256 13.05 8.75 -5.44
N VAL A 257 11.80 9.21 -5.44
CA VAL A 257 10.69 8.54 -6.13
C VAL A 257 10.24 9.42 -7.29
N GLY A 258 10.23 8.90 -8.51
CA GLY A 258 9.77 9.66 -9.67
C GLY A 258 10.25 9.14 -11.02
N ASN A 259 10.00 9.92 -12.08
CA ASN A 259 10.44 9.63 -13.43
C ASN A 259 11.79 10.32 -13.72
N PRO A 260 12.91 9.57 -13.82
CA PRO A 260 14.24 10.15 -14.03
C PRO A 260 14.39 10.90 -15.36
N GLU A 261 13.55 10.64 -16.36
CA GLU A 261 13.56 11.36 -17.64
C GLU A 261 13.10 12.81 -17.50
N THR A 262 12.37 13.12 -16.43
CA THR A 262 11.81 14.46 -16.15
C THR A 262 12.64 15.27 -15.16
N PHE A 263 13.76 14.72 -14.67
CA PHE A 263 14.63 15.42 -13.72
C PHE A 263 15.47 16.50 -14.43
N ASP A 264 15.79 17.58 -13.72
CA ASP A 264 16.70 18.63 -14.18
C ASP A 264 18.08 18.07 -14.55
N GLU A 265 18.58 17.13 -13.77
CA GLU A 265 19.85 16.46 -14.01
C GLU A 265 19.78 14.97 -13.63
N PRO A 266 20.57 14.10 -14.29
CA PRO A 266 20.60 12.68 -13.95
C PRO A 266 21.20 12.45 -12.57
N LEU A 267 20.59 11.52 -11.81
CA LEU A 267 21.04 11.16 -10.45
C LEU A 267 22.40 10.47 -10.41
N ASP A 268 22.89 9.94 -11.54
CA ASP A 268 24.19 9.25 -11.62
C ASP A 268 25.39 10.18 -11.34
N LYS A 269 25.20 11.50 -11.44
CA LYS A 269 26.15 12.52 -10.99
C LYS A 269 26.47 12.43 -9.50
N LEU A 270 25.54 11.90 -8.70
CA LEU A 270 25.69 11.74 -7.25
C LEU A 270 26.30 10.38 -6.87
N GLY A 271 26.44 9.47 -7.83
CA GLY A 271 26.96 8.12 -7.64
C GLY A 271 26.17 7.06 -8.40
N LYS A 272 26.56 5.79 -8.27
CA LYS A 272 25.82 4.68 -8.90
C LYS A 272 24.38 4.65 -8.38
N VAL A 273 23.41 4.77 -9.28
CA VAL A 273 21.98 4.67 -8.96
C VAL A 273 21.58 3.22 -8.77
N ASN A 274 20.99 2.92 -7.62
CA ASN A 274 20.35 1.64 -7.34
C ASN A 274 18.84 1.78 -7.55
N MET A 275 18.27 0.95 -8.42
CA MET A 275 16.82 0.90 -8.58
C MET A 275 16.21 0.17 -7.39
N ILE A 276 15.20 0.78 -6.77
CA ILE A 276 14.43 0.20 -5.68
C ILE A 276 13.06 -0.17 -6.23
N ASP A 277 12.77 -1.46 -6.15
CA ASP A 277 11.42 -1.96 -6.38
C ASP A 277 10.56 -1.63 -5.15
N ILE A 278 9.51 -0.84 -5.38
CA ILE A 278 8.52 -0.47 -4.36
C ILE A 278 7.17 -1.12 -4.63
N SER A 279 7.09 -2.01 -5.62
CA SER A 279 5.91 -2.83 -5.83
C SER A 279 5.71 -3.71 -4.59
N ILE A 280 4.48 -3.77 -4.11
CA ILE A 280 4.09 -4.76 -3.11
C ILE A 280 3.66 -5.97 -3.92
N PRO A 281 4.37 -7.10 -3.84
CA PRO A 281 3.97 -8.30 -4.57
C PRO A 281 2.54 -8.65 -4.17
N GLU A 282 1.64 -8.68 -5.14
CA GLU A 282 0.34 -9.30 -4.92
C GLU A 282 0.59 -10.76 -4.56
N PRO A 283 -0.19 -11.35 -3.64
CA PRO A 283 -0.05 -12.77 -3.37
C PRO A 283 -0.29 -13.49 -4.68
N GLY A 284 0.60 -14.42 -5.03
CA GLY A 284 0.48 -15.16 -6.28
C GLY A 284 -0.90 -15.80 -6.41
N ASP A 285 -1.31 -16.03 -7.66
CA ASP A 285 -2.43 -16.90 -7.95
C ASP A 285 -2.28 -18.21 -7.17
N GLU A 286 -3.40 -18.81 -6.80
CA GLU A 286 -3.43 -20.07 -6.04
C GLU A 286 -2.45 -21.07 -6.68
N GLN A 287 -1.41 -21.48 -5.95
CA GLN A 287 -0.40 -22.40 -6.49
C GLN A 287 -1.06 -23.74 -6.81
N VAL A 288 -1.31 -23.96 -8.10
CA VAL A 288 -1.78 -25.25 -8.59
C VAL A 288 -0.58 -26.17 -8.74
N SER A 289 -0.74 -27.44 -8.36
CA SER A 289 0.26 -28.49 -8.63
C SER A 289 0.57 -28.57 -10.13
N GLU A 290 1.82 -28.88 -10.49
CA GLU A 290 2.21 -29.10 -11.89
C GLU A 290 1.23 -30.04 -12.59
N ALA A 291 0.76 -29.64 -13.77
CA ALA A 291 -0.20 -30.39 -14.55
C ALA A 291 0.39 -31.73 -15.02
N THR A 292 -0.29 -32.84 -14.72
CA THR A 292 0.05 -34.11 -15.35
C THR A 292 -0.56 -34.19 -16.76
N ALA A 293 -0.03 -35.06 -17.62
CA ALA A 293 -0.61 -35.28 -18.95
C ALA A 293 -2.07 -35.77 -18.89
N GLU A 294 -2.44 -36.47 -17.81
CA GLU A 294 -3.82 -36.90 -17.55
C GLU A 294 -4.72 -35.71 -17.21
N ASP A 295 -4.26 -34.81 -16.34
CA ASP A 295 -5.01 -33.61 -15.94
C ASP A 295 -5.24 -32.66 -17.12
N LEU A 296 -4.25 -32.51 -18.00
CA LEU A 296 -4.38 -31.70 -19.23
C LEU A 296 -5.37 -32.32 -20.21
N SER A 297 -5.30 -33.64 -20.40
CA SER A 297 -6.23 -34.34 -21.29
C SER A 297 -7.66 -34.24 -20.77
N LYS A 298 -7.87 -34.46 -19.47
CA LYS A 298 -9.19 -34.38 -18.83
C LYS A 298 -9.70 -32.94 -18.78
N GLY A 299 -8.82 -31.97 -18.49
CA GLY A 299 -9.17 -30.55 -18.47
C GLY A 299 -9.69 -30.09 -19.82
N LYS A 300 -9.00 -30.47 -20.90
CA LYS A 300 -9.45 -30.21 -22.27
C LYS A 300 -10.80 -30.86 -22.59
N GLU A 301 -11.02 -32.11 -22.20
CA GLU A 301 -12.28 -32.81 -22.42
C GLU A 301 -13.46 -32.10 -21.73
N VAL A 302 -13.33 -31.83 -20.42
CA VAL A 302 -14.37 -31.17 -19.63
C VAL A 302 -14.65 -29.77 -20.17
N MET A 303 -13.61 -29.02 -20.53
CA MET A 303 -13.79 -27.67 -21.05
C MET A 303 -14.44 -27.67 -22.45
N MET A 304 -14.16 -28.65 -23.30
CA MET A 304 -14.87 -28.79 -24.58
C MET A 304 -16.37 -29.05 -24.38
N MET A 305 -16.77 -29.83 -23.36
CA MET A 305 -18.18 -29.98 -23.01
C MET A 305 -18.81 -28.65 -22.57
N ALA A 306 -18.05 -27.82 -21.85
CA ALA A 306 -18.49 -26.48 -21.49
C ALA A 306 -18.61 -25.55 -22.70
N VAL A 307 -17.68 -25.62 -23.66
CA VAL A 307 -17.77 -24.89 -24.95
C VAL A 307 -19.07 -25.25 -25.68
N ASP A 308 -19.42 -26.53 -25.75
CA ASP A 308 -20.67 -27.00 -26.35
C ASP A 308 -21.90 -26.46 -25.58
N ALA A 309 -21.88 -26.52 -24.25
CA ALA A 309 -22.95 -26.00 -23.40
C ALA A 309 -23.15 -24.48 -23.54
N LEU A 310 -22.06 -23.74 -23.81
CA LEU A 310 -22.07 -22.28 -24.01
C LEU A 310 -22.49 -21.84 -25.43
N GLY A 311 -22.90 -22.77 -26.30
CA GLY A 311 -23.37 -22.48 -27.66
C GLY A 311 -22.48 -23.03 -28.77
N GLY A 312 -21.39 -23.72 -28.41
CA GLY A 312 -20.44 -24.33 -29.34
C GLY A 312 -19.38 -23.35 -29.86
N ALA A 313 -18.28 -23.90 -30.38
CA ALA A 313 -17.13 -23.14 -30.85
C ALA A 313 -17.49 -22.19 -32.00
N ASP A 314 -18.29 -22.62 -32.97
CA ASP A 314 -18.64 -21.81 -34.15
C ASP A 314 -19.41 -20.54 -33.79
N ALA A 315 -20.42 -20.66 -32.91
CA ALA A 315 -21.23 -19.51 -32.50
C ALA A 315 -20.41 -18.52 -31.67
N ASN A 316 -19.59 -19.02 -30.74
CA ASN A 316 -18.71 -18.19 -29.91
C ASN A 316 -17.61 -17.50 -30.74
N ASN A 317 -16.97 -18.20 -31.67
CA ASN A 317 -15.95 -17.63 -32.57
C ASN A 317 -16.52 -16.60 -33.56
N ALA A 318 -17.83 -16.62 -33.82
CA ALA A 318 -18.50 -15.61 -34.63
C ALA A 318 -18.74 -14.28 -33.87
N VAL A 319 -18.60 -14.27 -32.54
CA VAL A 319 -18.75 -13.04 -31.72
C VAL A 319 -17.50 -12.18 -31.83
N LYS A 320 -17.65 -10.99 -32.40
CA LYS A 320 -16.58 -9.98 -32.50
C LYS A 320 -16.71 -8.92 -31.41
N ASN A 321 -17.94 -8.58 -31.07
CA ASN A 321 -18.25 -7.64 -30.01
C ASN A 321 -19.60 -7.99 -29.39
N TYR A 322 -19.85 -7.47 -28.20
CA TYR A 322 -21.19 -7.44 -27.62
C TYR A 322 -21.34 -6.24 -26.68
N ASN A 323 -22.57 -5.74 -26.58
CA ASN A 323 -22.96 -4.70 -25.62
C ASN A 323 -23.85 -5.31 -24.53
N SER A 324 -23.58 -4.99 -23.26
CA SER A 324 -24.34 -5.46 -22.10
C SER A 324 -24.81 -4.29 -21.26
N LYS A 325 -26.11 -4.29 -20.92
CA LYS A 325 -26.71 -3.36 -19.96
C LYS A 325 -27.08 -4.09 -18.69
N SER A 326 -26.60 -3.62 -17.55
CA SER A 326 -26.85 -4.26 -16.26
C SER A 326 -27.16 -3.27 -15.14
N ASN A 327 -27.93 -3.74 -14.16
CA ASN A 327 -28.07 -3.09 -12.86
C ASN A 327 -27.19 -3.85 -11.87
N ILE A 328 -26.22 -3.17 -11.27
CA ILE A 328 -25.27 -3.74 -10.32
C ILE A 328 -25.57 -3.14 -8.95
N VAL A 329 -25.76 -3.99 -7.96
CA VAL A 329 -25.79 -3.58 -6.55
C VAL A 329 -24.39 -3.78 -6.00
N LEU A 330 -23.70 -2.69 -5.67
CA LEU A 330 -22.40 -2.70 -4.99
C LEU A 330 -22.62 -2.62 -3.49
N ASN A 331 -22.08 -3.58 -2.74
CA ASN A 331 -22.07 -3.54 -1.28
C ASN A 331 -20.74 -2.98 -0.79
N THR A 332 -20.78 -1.96 0.06
CA THR A 332 -19.60 -1.48 0.78
C THR A 332 -19.89 -1.41 2.28
N PRO A 333 -18.86 -1.27 3.14
CA PRO A 333 -19.05 -1.05 4.57
C PRO A 333 -19.92 0.17 4.91
N GLN A 334 -20.06 1.12 3.96
CA GLN A 334 -20.82 2.36 4.12
C GLN A 334 -22.29 2.23 3.64
N GLY A 335 -22.65 1.13 2.97
CA GLY A 335 -24.00 0.88 2.46
C GLY A 335 -24.03 0.24 1.08
N LYS A 336 -25.25 0.05 0.54
CA LYS A 336 -25.47 -0.48 -0.81
C LYS A 336 -25.68 0.65 -1.81
N PHE A 337 -25.11 0.51 -3.01
CA PHE A 337 -25.22 1.47 -4.10
C PHE A 337 -25.69 0.78 -5.38
N ASP A 338 -26.65 1.40 -6.07
CA ASP A 338 -27.07 0.95 -7.40
C ASP A 338 -26.22 1.63 -8.49
N ILE A 339 -25.73 0.81 -9.41
CA ILE A 339 -24.93 1.24 -10.57
C ILE A 339 -25.63 0.72 -11.82
N LYS A 340 -25.89 1.60 -12.79
CA LYS A 340 -26.33 1.17 -14.12
C LYS A 340 -25.13 1.17 -15.05
N ALA A 341 -24.72 -0.02 -15.46
CA ALA A 341 -23.58 -0.21 -16.35
C ALA A 341 -24.06 -0.45 -17.78
N ASN A 342 -23.35 0.18 -18.73
CA ASN A 342 -23.40 -0.14 -20.14
C ASN A 342 -21.98 -0.46 -20.59
N VAL A 343 -21.71 -1.73 -20.91
CA VAL A 343 -20.37 -2.23 -21.22
C VAL A 343 -20.36 -2.71 -22.66
N THR A 344 -19.47 -2.16 -23.48
CA THR A 344 -19.17 -2.64 -24.82
C THR A 344 -17.84 -3.38 -24.78
N THR A 345 -17.87 -4.66 -25.12
CA THR A 345 -16.69 -5.52 -25.23
C THR A 345 -16.41 -5.76 -26.70
N VAL A 346 -15.19 -5.49 -27.17
CA VAL A 346 -14.71 -5.83 -28.51
C VAL A 346 -13.54 -6.79 -28.35
N LEU A 347 -13.76 -8.03 -28.77
CA LEU A 347 -12.79 -9.11 -28.58
C LEU A 347 -11.60 -8.93 -29.55
N PRO A 348 -10.37 -9.26 -29.12
CA PRO A 348 -10.06 -9.94 -27.87
C PRO A 348 -9.82 -9.02 -26.66
N ASN A 349 -9.55 -7.72 -26.84
CA ASN A 349 -8.90 -6.91 -25.80
C ASN A 349 -9.35 -5.45 -25.66
N LYS A 350 -10.46 -5.02 -26.29
CA LYS A 350 -11.00 -3.67 -26.05
C LYS A 350 -12.27 -3.70 -25.22
N VAL A 351 -12.40 -2.73 -24.32
CA VAL A 351 -13.60 -2.58 -23.49
C VAL A 351 -13.87 -1.10 -23.22
N ALA A 352 -15.15 -0.75 -23.25
CA ALA A 352 -15.65 0.55 -22.84
C ALA A 352 -16.83 0.38 -21.88
N ALA A 353 -16.65 0.78 -20.63
CA ALA A 353 -17.65 0.72 -19.58
C ALA A 353 -18.14 2.13 -19.23
N ILE A 354 -19.44 2.35 -19.39
CA ILE A 354 -20.13 3.57 -18.95
C ILE A 354 -20.94 3.21 -17.71
N LEU A 355 -20.53 3.74 -16.56
CA LEU A 355 -21.08 3.45 -15.25
C LEU A 355 -21.85 4.67 -14.74
N ASN A 356 -23.16 4.55 -14.56
CA ASN A 356 -23.98 5.59 -13.97
C ASN A 356 -24.09 5.35 -12.47
N LEU A 357 -23.40 6.15 -11.68
CA LEU A 357 -23.39 6.10 -10.22
C LEU A 357 -24.25 7.23 -9.64
N PRO A 358 -24.67 7.14 -8.36
CA PRO A 358 -25.45 8.21 -7.71
C PRO A 358 -24.79 9.59 -7.71
N PHE A 359 -23.45 9.63 -7.84
CA PHE A 359 -22.64 10.86 -7.82
C PHE A 359 -22.13 11.29 -9.20
N GLY A 360 -22.51 10.59 -10.28
CA GLY A 360 -22.15 10.97 -11.65
C GLY A 360 -21.89 9.78 -12.57
N GLU A 361 -21.75 10.08 -13.87
CA GLU A 361 -21.31 9.13 -14.88
C GLU A 361 -19.78 8.98 -14.81
N MET A 362 -19.31 7.74 -14.78
CA MET A 362 -17.90 7.40 -14.99
C MET A 362 -17.74 6.61 -16.28
N ARG A 363 -16.68 6.89 -17.02
CA ARG A 363 -16.29 6.10 -18.20
C ARG A 363 -14.91 5.51 -17.96
N GLN A 364 -14.78 4.21 -18.16
CA GLN A 364 -13.52 3.50 -18.18
C GLN A 364 -13.38 2.85 -19.55
N VAL A 365 -12.32 3.20 -20.26
CA VAL A 365 -12.14 2.81 -21.66
C VAL A 365 -10.72 2.32 -21.85
N PHE A 366 -10.57 1.19 -22.53
CA PHE A 366 -9.30 0.55 -22.85
C PHE A 366 -9.35 0.00 -24.28
N ASP A 367 -8.37 0.38 -25.10
CA ASP A 367 -8.33 0.08 -26.54
C ASP A 367 -7.44 -1.13 -26.90
N GLY A 368 -6.88 -1.80 -25.90
CA GLY A 368 -5.92 -2.90 -26.04
C GLY A 368 -4.49 -2.53 -25.66
N GLU A 369 -4.15 -1.24 -25.61
CA GLU A 369 -2.80 -0.74 -25.30
C GLU A 369 -2.86 0.49 -24.38
N ASN A 370 -3.78 1.40 -24.66
CA ASN A 370 -4.04 2.64 -23.94
C ASN A 370 -5.44 2.62 -23.33
N GLY A 371 -5.63 3.49 -22.34
CA GLY A 371 -6.93 3.64 -21.70
C GLY A 371 -7.03 4.95 -20.97
N PHE A 372 -8.26 5.34 -20.67
CA PHE A 372 -8.54 6.54 -19.88
C PHE A 372 -9.70 6.29 -18.93
N MET A 373 -9.76 7.14 -17.90
CA MET A 373 -10.88 7.26 -16.99
C MET A 373 -11.43 8.68 -17.08
N ALA A 374 -12.73 8.82 -17.33
CA ALA A 374 -13.43 10.09 -17.32
C ALA A 374 -14.50 10.10 -16.23
N SER A 375 -14.56 11.19 -15.47
CA SER A 375 -15.54 11.43 -14.41
C SER A 375 -15.98 12.90 -14.43
N PRO A 376 -16.96 13.32 -13.60
CA PRO A 376 -17.32 14.74 -13.49
C PRO A 376 -16.16 15.63 -12.99
N GLN A 377 -15.11 15.04 -12.42
CA GLN A 377 -13.93 15.77 -11.93
C GLN A 377 -12.86 15.98 -13.02
N GLY A 378 -12.99 15.31 -14.17
CA GLY A 378 -12.06 15.39 -15.28
C GLY A 378 -11.72 14.04 -15.90
N THR A 379 -10.84 14.08 -16.89
CA THR A 379 -10.33 12.91 -17.62
C THR A 379 -8.85 12.72 -17.31
N GLN A 380 -8.44 11.49 -17.03
CA GLN A 380 -7.05 11.10 -16.82
C GLN A 380 -6.70 9.84 -17.61
N ASP A 381 -5.43 9.67 -17.94
CA ASP A 381 -4.95 8.41 -18.51
C ASP A 381 -5.06 7.28 -17.48
N MET A 382 -5.34 6.08 -17.95
CA MET A 382 -5.42 4.89 -17.11
C MET A 382 -4.01 4.52 -16.64
N PRO A 383 -3.76 4.46 -15.31
CA PRO A 383 -2.49 3.99 -14.75
C PRO A 383 -2.11 2.59 -15.25
N SER A 384 -0.82 2.28 -15.35
CA SER A 384 -0.33 0.98 -15.85
C SER A 384 -0.90 -0.22 -15.08
N ALA A 385 -1.05 -0.10 -13.76
CA ALA A 385 -1.66 -1.15 -12.94
C ALA A 385 -3.13 -1.40 -13.30
N ASP A 386 -3.90 -0.36 -13.61
CA ASP A 386 -5.31 -0.46 -13.97
C ASP A 386 -5.47 -1.03 -15.41
N LYS A 387 -4.50 -0.76 -16.30
CA LYS A 387 -4.43 -1.40 -17.62
C LYS A 387 -4.21 -2.90 -17.50
N GLU A 388 -3.28 -3.32 -16.64
CA GLU A 388 -3.02 -4.74 -16.37
C GLU A 388 -4.26 -5.45 -15.79
N ASP A 389 -4.95 -4.82 -14.84
CA ASP A 389 -6.20 -5.36 -14.28
C ASP A 389 -7.30 -5.48 -15.34
N THR A 390 -7.39 -4.51 -16.26
CA THR A 390 -8.34 -4.55 -17.38
C THR A 390 -8.02 -5.71 -18.33
N MET A 391 -6.74 -5.97 -18.61
CA MET A 391 -6.31 -7.14 -19.40
C MET A 391 -6.66 -8.46 -18.69
N LYS A 392 -6.43 -8.56 -17.38
CA LYS A 392 -6.84 -9.71 -16.57
C LYS A 392 -8.36 -9.92 -16.60
N GLN A 393 -9.16 -8.85 -16.56
CA GLN A 393 -10.62 -8.91 -16.70
C GLN A 393 -11.03 -9.42 -18.10
N MET A 394 -10.40 -8.92 -19.16
CA MET A 394 -10.67 -9.36 -20.53
C MET A 394 -10.30 -10.84 -20.74
N PHE A 395 -9.20 -11.31 -20.16
CA PHE A 395 -8.83 -12.73 -20.18
C PHE A 395 -9.91 -13.62 -19.54
N ARG A 396 -10.55 -13.16 -18.46
CA ARG A 396 -11.58 -13.91 -17.72
C ARG A 396 -12.97 -13.85 -18.35
N ASP A 397 -13.18 -13.04 -19.39
CA ASP A 397 -14.46 -12.97 -20.11
C ASP A 397 -14.85 -14.35 -20.64
N LEU A 398 -16.07 -14.80 -20.39
CA LEU A 398 -16.48 -16.17 -20.74
C LEU A 398 -16.51 -16.42 -22.25
N VAL A 399 -16.85 -15.41 -23.06
CA VAL A 399 -16.82 -15.54 -24.53
C VAL A 399 -15.36 -15.58 -25.01
N GLY A 400 -14.52 -14.68 -24.49
CA GLY A 400 -13.08 -14.66 -24.75
C GLY A 400 -12.38 -15.98 -24.37
N LEU A 401 -12.69 -16.53 -23.19
CA LEU A 401 -12.18 -17.82 -22.73
C LEU A 401 -12.54 -18.94 -23.70
N VAL A 402 -13.81 -19.03 -24.12
CA VAL A 402 -14.25 -20.04 -25.10
C VAL A 402 -13.50 -19.90 -26.43
N GLN A 403 -13.29 -18.67 -26.91
CA GLN A 403 -12.54 -18.43 -28.14
C GLN A 403 -11.08 -18.90 -28.03
N GLY A 404 -10.39 -18.52 -26.95
CA GLY A 404 -8.99 -18.91 -26.71
C GLY A 404 -8.79 -20.42 -26.50
N ILE A 405 -9.76 -21.08 -25.87
CA ILE A 405 -9.73 -22.55 -25.73
C ILE A 405 -9.99 -23.23 -27.08
N SER A 406 -10.93 -22.70 -27.87
CA SER A 406 -11.30 -23.27 -29.17
C SER A 406 -10.19 -23.10 -30.22
N SER A 407 -9.40 -22.02 -30.16
CA SER A 407 -8.23 -21.82 -31.00
C SER A 407 -7.03 -22.68 -30.59
N GLY A 408 -7.03 -23.19 -29.36
CA GLY A 408 -5.92 -23.94 -28.77
C GLY A 408 -4.81 -23.05 -28.20
N ASP A 409 -5.10 -21.76 -28.00
CA ASP A 409 -4.15 -20.80 -27.42
C ASP A 409 -4.02 -20.97 -25.89
N TYR A 410 -5.02 -21.57 -25.25
CA TYR A 410 -5.08 -21.72 -23.79
C TYR A 410 -4.82 -23.16 -23.33
N GLU A 411 -4.09 -23.29 -22.24
CA GLU A 411 -3.90 -24.53 -21.50
C GLU A 411 -5.03 -24.71 -20.48
N VAL A 412 -5.54 -25.94 -20.36
CA VAL A 412 -6.60 -26.28 -19.40
C VAL A 412 -6.19 -27.51 -18.59
N GLN A 413 -6.05 -27.33 -17.28
CA GLN A 413 -5.71 -28.38 -16.33
C GLN A 413 -6.94 -28.74 -15.48
N TYR A 414 -7.27 -30.02 -15.39
CA TYR A 414 -8.27 -30.51 -14.45
C TYR A 414 -7.73 -30.55 -13.01
N LEU A 415 -8.51 -30.04 -12.05
CA LEU A 415 -8.11 -29.93 -10.64
C LEU A 415 -8.87 -30.88 -9.71
N GLY A 416 -9.96 -31.48 -10.18
CA GLY A 416 -10.83 -32.33 -9.37
C GLY A 416 -12.29 -31.94 -9.47
N THR A 417 -13.08 -32.44 -8.52
CA THR A 417 -14.49 -32.10 -8.37
C THR A 417 -14.69 -31.46 -7.01
N GLU A 418 -15.42 -30.35 -6.98
CA GLU A 418 -15.80 -29.63 -5.76
C GLU A 418 -17.32 -29.42 -5.71
N GLN A 419 -17.85 -29.13 -4.53
CA GLN A 419 -19.28 -28.86 -4.33
C GLN A 419 -19.54 -27.36 -4.41
N VAL A 420 -20.42 -26.94 -5.33
CA VAL A 420 -20.88 -25.55 -5.49
C VAL A 420 -22.39 -25.53 -5.34
N ASP A 421 -22.91 -24.83 -4.33
CA ASP A 421 -24.34 -24.75 -4.00
C ASP A 421 -25.05 -26.13 -3.88
N GLY A 422 -24.32 -27.17 -3.47
CA GLY A 422 -24.86 -28.52 -3.28
C GLY A 422 -24.91 -29.37 -4.55
N ALA A 423 -24.33 -28.89 -5.66
CA ALA A 423 -24.10 -29.65 -6.88
C ALA A 423 -22.59 -29.93 -7.08
N ASP A 424 -22.28 -31.08 -7.67
CA ASP A 424 -20.91 -31.41 -8.07
C ASP A 424 -20.50 -30.54 -9.27
N ALA A 425 -19.32 -29.93 -9.18
CA ALA A 425 -18.71 -29.15 -10.25
C ALA A 425 -17.30 -29.66 -10.55
N ASP A 426 -17.03 -29.93 -11.82
CA ASP A 426 -15.68 -30.17 -12.31
C ASP A 426 -14.90 -28.86 -12.31
N VAL A 427 -13.69 -28.91 -11.79
CA VAL A 427 -12.85 -27.75 -11.57
C VAL A 427 -11.68 -27.77 -12.54
N VAL A 428 -11.49 -26.68 -13.27
CA VAL A 428 -10.38 -26.52 -14.20
C VAL A 428 -9.62 -25.22 -13.95
N MET A 429 -8.30 -25.26 -14.12
CA MET A 429 -7.47 -24.06 -14.26
C MET A 429 -7.27 -23.78 -15.75
N VAL A 430 -7.60 -22.56 -16.19
CA VAL A 430 -7.38 -22.10 -17.56
C VAL A 430 -6.27 -21.05 -17.54
N SER A 431 -5.28 -21.17 -18.44
CA SER A 431 -4.18 -20.21 -18.55
C SER A 431 -3.77 -19.96 -20.00
N ASN A 432 -3.26 -18.75 -20.26
CA ASN A 432 -2.64 -18.37 -21.55
C ASN A 432 -1.12 -18.11 -21.43
N GLY A 433 -0.50 -18.50 -20.32
CA GLY A 433 0.91 -18.26 -20.01
C GLY A 433 1.18 -16.96 -19.22
N ASP A 434 0.36 -15.93 -19.41
CA ASP A 434 0.46 -14.65 -18.68
C ASP A 434 -0.53 -14.56 -17.52
N TYR A 435 -1.73 -15.11 -17.72
CA TYR A 435 -2.86 -15.04 -16.78
C TYR A 435 -3.44 -16.43 -16.53
N SER A 436 -4.10 -16.58 -15.38
CA SER A 436 -4.78 -17.81 -15.00
C SER A 436 -6.13 -17.54 -14.33
N THR A 437 -7.07 -18.47 -14.42
CA THR A 437 -8.33 -18.44 -13.69
C THR A 437 -8.88 -19.83 -13.44
N LYS A 438 -9.47 -20.03 -12.25
CA LYS A 438 -10.11 -21.29 -11.87
C LYS A 438 -11.59 -21.21 -12.21
N LEU A 439 -12.07 -22.15 -13.02
CA LEU A 439 -13.45 -22.24 -13.49
C LEU A 439 -14.10 -23.52 -12.96
N TYR A 440 -15.34 -23.39 -12.49
CA TYR A 440 -16.14 -24.48 -11.94
C TYR A 440 -17.31 -24.72 -12.89
N LEU A 441 -17.36 -25.93 -13.42
CA LEU A 441 -18.30 -26.37 -14.45
C LEU A 441 -19.25 -27.38 -13.81
N ASP A 442 -20.55 -27.09 -13.81
CA ASP A 442 -21.55 -28.01 -13.25
C ASP A 442 -21.45 -29.39 -13.93
N ALA A 443 -21.32 -30.46 -13.15
CA ALA A 443 -21.03 -31.79 -13.70
C ALA A 443 -22.17 -32.37 -14.57
N ALA A 444 -23.40 -31.87 -14.41
CA ALA A 444 -24.57 -32.35 -15.14
C ALA A 444 -24.86 -31.57 -16.44
N SER A 445 -24.67 -30.26 -16.41
CA SER A 445 -24.98 -29.35 -17.53
C SER A 445 -23.74 -28.86 -18.26
N HIS A 446 -22.56 -29.03 -17.67
CA HIS A 446 -21.27 -28.49 -18.11
C HIS A 446 -21.23 -26.96 -18.20
N MET A 447 -22.25 -26.27 -17.70
CA MET A 447 -22.30 -24.81 -17.66
C MET A 447 -21.36 -24.28 -16.58
N PRO A 448 -20.66 -23.15 -16.83
CA PRO A 448 -19.95 -22.46 -15.76
C PRO A 448 -20.91 -22.02 -14.65
N VAL A 449 -20.57 -22.36 -13.41
CA VAL A 449 -21.35 -21.96 -12.22
C VAL A 449 -20.57 -21.02 -11.31
N LYS A 450 -19.24 -21.13 -11.29
CA LYS A 450 -18.37 -20.26 -10.52
C LYS A 450 -17.05 -20.00 -11.26
N GLN A 451 -16.49 -18.80 -11.11
CA GLN A 451 -15.11 -18.48 -11.45
C GLN A 451 -14.44 -17.91 -10.20
N SER A 452 -13.19 -18.31 -9.91
CA SER A 452 -12.41 -17.74 -8.82
C SER A 452 -11.04 -17.23 -9.31
N TYR A 453 -10.63 -16.09 -8.78
CA TYR A 453 -9.40 -15.39 -9.16
C TYR A 453 -8.98 -14.39 -8.07
N ARG A 454 -7.75 -13.86 -8.15
CA ARG A 454 -7.35 -12.68 -7.37
C ARG A 454 -7.69 -11.41 -8.15
N GLY A 455 -8.41 -10.49 -7.52
CA GLY A 455 -8.81 -9.22 -8.12
C GLY A 455 -8.64 -8.07 -7.14
N LYS A 456 -9.03 -6.85 -7.54
CA LYS A 456 -8.98 -5.66 -6.68
C LYS A 456 -10.37 -5.18 -6.33
N THR A 457 -10.52 -4.78 -5.07
CA THR A 457 -11.66 -4.03 -4.55
C THR A 457 -11.21 -2.61 -4.20
N MET A 458 -12.15 -1.74 -3.80
CA MET A 458 -11.79 -0.41 -3.29
C MET A 458 -10.93 -0.47 -2.00
N MET A 459 -10.91 -1.60 -1.30
CA MET A 459 -10.13 -1.80 -0.07
C MET A 459 -8.75 -2.41 -0.33
N GLY A 460 -8.44 -2.79 -1.57
CA GLY A 460 -7.22 -3.49 -1.97
C GLY A 460 -7.50 -4.83 -2.67
N PRO A 461 -6.45 -5.61 -2.95
CA PRO A 461 -6.56 -6.96 -3.49
C PRO A 461 -7.40 -7.87 -2.61
N ALA A 462 -8.19 -8.74 -3.22
CA ALA A 462 -9.06 -9.70 -2.55
C ALA A 462 -9.15 -11.00 -3.35
N ALA A 463 -9.48 -12.09 -2.67
CA ALA A 463 -9.93 -13.31 -3.33
C ALA A 463 -11.35 -13.10 -3.85
N MET A 464 -11.53 -13.23 -5.16
CA MET A 464 -12.80 -12.99 -5.85
C MET A 464 -13.44 -14.31 -6.25
N GLU A 465 -14.74 -14.44 -6.00
CA GLU A 465 -15.56 -15.53 -6.54
C GLU A 465 -16.78 -14.96 -7.27
N GLU A 466 -16.93 -15.28 -8.55
CA GLU A 466 -18.10 -14.92 -9.34
C GLU A 466 -19.00 -16.14 -9.55
N MET A 467 -20.23 -16.08 -9.04
CA MET A 467 -21.24 -17.12 -9.23
C MET A 467 -22.21 -16.72 -10.34
N TYR A 468 -22.31 -17.57 -11.36
CA TYR A 468 -23.14 -17.33 -12.55
C TYR A 468 -24.49 -18.03 -12.45
N SER A 469 -25.55 -17.33 -12.83
CA SER A 469 -26.90 -17.90 -12.86
C SER A 469 -27.79 -17.17 -13.88
N MET A 470 -29.00 -17.70 -14.09
CA MET A 470 -29.99 -17.16 -15.02
C MET A 470 -29.48 -17.09 -16.47
N TRP A 471 -28.81 -18.14 -16.93
CA TRP A 471 -28.29 -18.26 -18.28
C TRP A 471 -29.37 -18.08 -19.37
N LYS A 472 -29.07 -17.32 -20.42
CA LYS A 472 -29.95 -17.15 -21.59
C LYS A 472 -29.17 -17.21 -22.90
N PRO A 473 -29.74 -17.81 -23.96
CA PRO A 473 -29.17 -17.77 -25.29
C PRO A 473 -29.42 -16.41 -25.96
N ILE A 474 -28.38 -15.82 -26.55
CA ILE A 474 -28.42 -14.60 -27.36
C ILE A 474 -27.62 -14.89 -28.63
N GLU A 475 -28.28 -14.88 -29.80
CA GLU A 475 -27.64 -15.19 -31.09
C GLU A 475 -26.84 -16.52 -31.09
N GLY A 476 -27.32 -17.53 -30.35
CA GLY A 476 -26.70 -18.85 -30.26
C GLY A 476 -25.64 -19.02 -29.17
N VAL A 477 -25.24 -17.94 -28.48
CA VAL A 477 -24.26 -17.97 -27.38
C VAL A 477 -24.96 -17.78 -26.03
N MET A 478 -24.52 -18.50 -25.00
CA MET A 478 -25.08 -18.41 -23.65
C MET A 478 -24.44 -17.28 -22.84
N PHE A 479 -25.26 -16.40 -22.27
CA PHE A 479 -24.81 -15.33 -21.37
C PHE A 479 -25.46 -15.47 -19.98
N PRO A 480 -24.72 -15.24 -18.88
CA PRO A 480 -25.30 -15.20 -17.55
C PRO A 480 -26.07 -13.89 -17.35
N PHE A 481 -27.33 -13.96 -16.90
CA PHE A 481 -28.11 -12.74 -16.58
C PHE A 481 -28.05 -12.33 -15.12
N LYS A 482 -27.45 -13.15 -14.26
CA LYS A 482 -27.17 -12.79 -12.88
C LYS A 482 -25.79 -13.29 -12.47
N THR A 483 -24.98 -12.37 -11.97
CA THR A 483 -23.67 -12.67 -11.38
C THR A 483 -23.65 -12.15 -9.94
N VAL A 484 -23.24 -13.00 -9.00
CA VAL A 484 -22.96 -12.59 -7.62
C VAL A 484 -21.46 -12.68 -7.41
N THR A 485 -20.82 -11.57 -7.06
CA THR A 485 -19.38 -11.53 -6.79
C THR A 485 -19.15 -11.46 -5.29
N MET A 486 -18.35 -12.37 -4.77
CA MET A 486 -17.83 -12.34 -3.39
C MET A 486 -16.41 -11.80 -3.40
N ALA A 487 -16.04 -11.02 -2.38
CA ALA A 487 -14.67 -10.61 -2.10
C ALA A 487 -14.32 -11.06 -0.68
N ASP A 488 -13.27 -11.88 -0.53
CA ASP A 488 -12.84 -12.46 0.75
C ASP A 488 -13.99 -13.14 1.54
N GLY A 489 -14.91 -13.77 0.82
CA GLY A 489 -16.07 -14.47 1.38
C GLY A 489 -17.26 -13.56 1.75
N GLU A 490 -17.20 -12.25 1.49
CA GLU A 490 -18.32 -11.32 1.67
C GLU A 490 -18.95 -10.92 0.33
N GLU A 491 -20.28 -10.75 0.29
CA GLU A 491 -21.00 -10.34 -0.93
C GLU A 491 -20.56 -8.93 -1.35
N PHE A 492 -19.82 -8.84 -2.46
CA PHE A 492 -19.26 -7.59 -2.98
C PHE A 492 -20.19 -6.94 -4.01
N THR A 493 -20.64 -7.69 -5.02
CA THR A 493 -21.63 -7.18 -5.99
C THR A 493 -22.70 -8.19 -6.37
N VAL A 494 -23.86 -7.68 -6.78
CA VAL A 494 -24.88 -8.45 -7.49
C VAL A 494 -25.24 -7.75 -8.80
N ALA A 495 -24.75 -8.27 -9.92
CA ALA A 495 -25.06 -7.78 -11.25
C ALA A 495 -26.27 -8.51 -11.83
N ARG A 496 -27.22 -7.77 -12.41
CA ARG A 496 -28.36 -8.29 -13.16
C ARG A 496 -28.38 -7.69 -14.55
N VAL A 497 -28.11 -8.52 -15.56
CA VAL A 497 -28.14 -8.11 -16.96
C VAL A 497 -29.60 -7.93 -17.38
N THR A 498 -29.85 -6.85 -18.12
CA THR A 498 -31.17 -6.45 -18.61
C THR A 498 -31.27 -6.58 -20.12
N ALA A 499 -30.16 -6.38 -20.85
CA ALA A 499 -30.07 -6.57 -22.28
C ALA A 499 -28.64 -6.95 -22.68
N VAL A 500 -28.52 -7.78 -23.72
CA VAL A 500 -27.27 -8.09 -24.42
C VAL A 500 -27.55 -7.97 -25.91
N GLU A 501 -26.64 -7.32 -26.64
CA GLU A 501 -26.64 -7.23 -28.10
C GLU A 501 -25.31 -7.75 -28.62
N VAL A 502 -25.35 -8.82 -29.43
CA VAL A 502 -24.15 -9.48 -29.98
C VAL A 502 -23.91 -8.98 -31.40
N ASN A 503 -22.65 -8.70 -31.74
CA ASN A 503 -22.23 -8.21 -33.06
C ASN A 503 -22.97 -6.93 -33.50
N GLY A 504 -23.29 -6.07 -32.53
CA GLY A 504 -23.90 -4.77 -32.78
C GLY A 504 -22.91 -3.78 -33.43
N THR A 505 -23.43 -2.64 -33.87
CA THR A 505 -22.61 -1.54 -34.35
C THR A 505 -21.85 -0.91 -33.18
N VAL A 506 -20.52 -0.85 -33.27
CA VAL A 506 -19.66 -0.18 -32.29
C VAL A 506 -19.32 1.22 -32.79
N ASP A 507 -19.52 2.22 -31.95
CA ASP A 507 -19.05 3.59 -32.21
C ASP A 507 -17.58 3.67 -31.82
N GLU A 508 -16.68 3.61 -32.79
CA GLU A 508 -15.22 3.67 -32.55
C GLU A 508 -14.78 4.92 -31.79
N SER A 509 -15.51 6.04 -31.90
CA SER A 509 -15.18 7.28 -31.18
C SER A 509 -15.33 7.15 -29.66
N MET A 510 -15.98 6.09 -29.17
CA MET A 510 -16.04 5.81 -27.74
C MET A 510 -14.68 5.40 -27.15
N PHE A 511 -13.74 4.97 -27.99
CA PHE A 511 -12.37 4.64 -27.61
C PHE A 511 -11.43 5.84 -27.66
N ASP A 512 -11.88 6.96 -28.24
CA ASP A 512 -11.11 8.19 -28.28
C ASP A 512 -11.20 8.94 -26.94
N LYS A 513 -10.07 9.48 -26.49
CA LYS A 513 -10.01 10.30 -25.27
C LYS A 513 -10.81 11.60 -25.48
N PRO A 514 -11.74 11.95 -24.56
CA PRO A 514 -12.59 13.15 -24.67
C PRO A 514 -11.85 14.48 -24.76
#